data_AF-A0AAN9UTL0-F1
#
_entry.id   AF-A0AAN9UTL0-F1
#
_cell.length_a   1.000
_cell.length_b   1.000
_cell.length_c   1.000
_cell.angle_alpha   90.00
_cell.angle_beta   90.00
_cell.angle_gamma   90.00
#
_symmetry.space_group_name_H-M   'P 1'
#
loop_
_entity.id
_entity.type
_entity.pdbx_description
1 polymer ?
#
loop_
_entity_poly.entity_id
_entity_poly.type
_entity_poly.pdbx_seq_one_letter_code
_entity_poly.pdbx_strand_id
1 'polypeptide(L)'
;MAPSGRDSSWYTMSAAHALFEGDQRQAVQVLKTGSSKHPELLFVSLALQLIGKGDMNDAQEKLDFDEAVASKADPYLRAISSLIATNDWEVIANQESLPLRERTFVAVRNFDDDKLSTWLSEQLTKAIETGDIEGIVLTGIADQLVDIFAKYIEKFHDVQTATLVLSICAPRYIDDYRCHVWRNAYRGYLQRHKAFFQRTKFEVESTKRSKLHGVPTIAPPSRQIALRCIFCDANYEQAKAALAEAKAKAKASGSLSQEQERNPLMATSQSNGVSCPGCGRHLPRCVICLEIVAVPRSDKPELSPDPEVRIAARFPTFCLKCEHALHLDHARQWFSRHVECPVPECRCRCAFKANPDLNYV
;
A
#
# COMPACT_ATOMS: atom_id res chain seq x y z
N MET A 1 12.21 11.56 -24.13
CA MET A 1 10.86 11.21 -24.60
C MET A 1 10.01 12.46 -24.48
N ALA A 2 9.69 13.11 -25.60
CA ALA A 2 8.75 14.23 -25.60
C ALA A 2 7.36 13.70 -25.17
N PRO A 3 6.59 14.45 -24.36
CA PRO A 3 5.29 13.97 -23.90
C PRO A 3 4.38 13.80 -25.11
N SER A 4 3.66 12.68 -25.13
CA SER A 4 2.60 12.34 -26.07
C SER A 4 1.69 13.54 -26.33
N GLY A 5 1.24 13.70 -27.57
CA GLY A 5 0.30 14.77 -27.96
C GLY A 5 -0.90 14.80 -27.01
N ARG A 6 -1.23 15.99 -26.49
CA ARG A 6 -2.43 16.22 -25.70
C ARG A 6 -3.64 16.08 -26.63
N ASP A 7 -4.54 15.16 -26.31
CA ASP A 7 -5.82 14.95 -27.01
C ASP A 7 -6.82 16.07 -26.69
N SER A 8 -7.88 16.20 -27.50
CA SER A 8 -8.94 17.20 -27.33
C SER A 8 -9.53 17.22 -25.91
N SER A 9 -9.73 16.04 -25.33
CA SER A 9 -10.26 15.85 -23.97
C SER A 9 -9.39 16.46 -22.86
N TRP A 10 -8.08 16.57 -23.08
CA TRP A 10 -7.19 17.19 -22.11
C TRP A 10 -7.44 18.71 -22.04
N TYR A 11 -7.68 19.35 -23.19
CA TYR A 11 -7.94 20.78 -23.26
C TYR A 11 -9.29 21.14 -22.66
N THR A 12 -10.33 20.35 -22.96
CA THR A 12 -11.69 20.55 -22.42
C THR A 12 -11.72 20.32 -20.91
N MET A 13 -11.10 19.26 -20.39
CA MET A 13 -10.96 19.02 -18.95
C MET A 13 -10.21 20.17 -18.26
N SER A 14 -9.06 20.57 -18.80
CA SER A 14 -8.26 21.65 -18.21
C SER A 14 -8.99 23.00 -18.22
N ALA A 15 -9.75 23.28 -19.29
CA ALA A 15 -10.57 24.48 -19.37
C ALA A 15 -11.76 24.43 -18.39
N ALA A 16 -12.41 23.28 -18.24
CA ALA A 16 -13.49 23.08 -17.30
C ALA A 16 -13.02 23.27 -15.85
N HIS A 17 -11.84 22.72 -15.49
CA HIS A 17 -11.26 22.92 -14.16
C HIS A 17 -10.99 24.40 -13.88
N ALA A 18 -10.35 25.11 -14.81
CA ALA A 18 -10.12 26.55 -14.68
C ALA A 18 -11.44 27.33 -14.52
N LEU A 19 -12.48 26.93 -15.27
CA LEU A 19 -13.81 27.53 -15.18
C LEU A 19 -14.47 27.26 -13.83
N PHE A 20 -14.39 26.03 -13.31
CA PHE A 20 -14.92 25.67 -11.99
C PHE A 20 -14.19 26.41 -10.87
N GLU A 21 -12.89 26.68 -11.03
CA GLU A 21 -12.09 27.51 -10.11
C GLU A 21 -12.42 29.01 -10.20
N GLY A 22 -13.21 29.42 -11.20
CA GLY A 22 -13.57 30.81 -11.46
C GLY A 22 -12.57 31.58 -12.33
N ASP A 23 -11.54 30.93 -12.88
CA ASP A 23 -10.60 31.54 -13.81
C ASP A 23 -11.05 31.38 -15.27
N GLN A 24 -11.99 32.22 -15.67
CA GLN A 24 -12.50 32.27 -17.03
C GLN A 24 -11.41 32.66 -18.06
N ARG A 25 -10.41 33.44 -17.66
CA ARG A 25 -9.33 33.88 -18.58
C ARG A 25 -8.44 32.71 -18.94
N GLN A 26 -8.07 31.91 -17.95
CA GLN A 26 -7.31 30.70 -18.15
C GLN A 26 -8.11 29.66 -18.96
N ALA A 27 -9.40 29.48 -18.66
CA ALA A 27 -10.27 28.59 -19.42
C ALA A 27 -10.28 28.94 -20.92
N VAL A 28 -10.47 30.23 -21.25
CA VAL A 28 -10.41 30.74 -22.63
C VAL A 28 -9.03 30.50 -23.26
N GLN A 29 -7.95 30.77 -22.54
CA GLN A 29 -6.59 30.59 -23.07
C GLN A 29 -6.29 29.13 -23.40
N VAL A 30 -6.74 28.19 -22.56
CA VAL A 30 -6.60 26.75 -22.77
C VAL A 30 -7.38 26.31 -24.02
N LEU A 31 -8.63 26.75 -24.17
CA LEU A 31 -9.46 26.42 -25.35
C LEU A 31 -8.87 27.00 -26.64
N LYS A 32 -8.38 28.25 -26.63
CA LYS A 32 -7.66 28.84 -27.78
C LYS A 32 -6.39 28.10 -28.17
N THR A 33 -5.67 27.58 -27.17
CA THR A 33 -4.48 26.78 -27.43
C THR A 33 -4.87 25.45 -28.07
N GLY A 34 -5.92 24.81 -27.55
CA GLY A 34 -6.48 23.57 -28.11
C GLY A 34 -7.04 23.76 -29.53
N SER A 35 -7.60 24.92 -29.84
CA SER A 35 -8.24 25.18 -31.14
C SER A 35 -7.28 25.17 -32.33
N SER A 36 -5.97 25.29 -32.09
CA SER A 36 -4.94 25.11 -33.11
C SER A 36 -4.93 23.70 -33.73
N LYS A 37 -5.37 22.69 -32.96
CA LYS A 37 -5.47 21.28 -33.38
C LYS A 37 -6.91 20.79 -33.51
N HIS A 38 -7.83 21.45 -32.79
CA HIS A 38 -9.23 21.06 -32.62
C HIS A 38 -10.14 22.27 -32.87
N PRO A 39 -10.41 22.64 -34.14
CA PRO A 39 -11.13 23.85 -34.51
C PRO A 39 -12.48 24.04 -33.79
N GLU A 40 -13.16 22.96 -33.42
CA GLU A 40 -14.41 22.94 -32.66
C GLU A 40 -14.31 23.67 -31.31
N LEU A 41 -13.12 23.71 -30.69
CA LEU A 41 -12.91 24.38 -29.40
C LEU A 41 -12.90 25.91 -29.52
N LEU A 42 -12.73 26.46 -30.73
CA LEU A 42 -12.71 27.90 -30.97
C LEU A 42 -14.07 28.54 -30.67
N PHE A 43 -15.16 27.88 -31.06
CA PHE A 43 -16.52 28.37 -30.87
C PHE A 43 -16.87 28.45 -29.38
N VAL A 44 -16.54 27.39 -28.62
CA VAL A 44 -16.73 27.37 -27.17
C VAL A 44 -15.86 28.42 -26.48
N SER A 45 -14.61 28.60 -26.93
CA SER A 45 -13.77 29.69 -26.44
C SER A 45 -14.40 31.06 -26.68
N LEU A 46 -14.99 31.29 -27.85
CA LEU A 46 -15.56 32.58 -28.23
C LEU A 46 -16.88 32.85 -27.47
N ALA A 47 -17.73 31.84 -27.33
CA ALA A 47 -18.94 31.92 -26.53
C ALA A 47 -18.61 32.22 -25.06
N LEU A 48 -17.59 31.56 -24.50
CA LEU A 48 -17.13 31.83 -23.14
C LEU A 48 -16.59 33.26 -22.99
N GLN A 49 -15.95 33.83 -24.02
CA GLN A 49 -15.50 35.23 -23.98
C GLN A 49 -16.66 36.24 -24.02
N LEU A 50 -17.75 35.92 -24.72
CA LEU A 50 -18.93 36.79 -24.78
C LEU A 50 -19.67 36.84 -23.44
N ILE A 51 -19.79 35.71 -22.75
CA ILE A 51 -20.33 35.67 -21.38
C ILE A 51 -19.52 36.56 -20.44
N GLY A 52 -18.18 36.50 -20.52
CA GLY A 52 -17.31 37.35 -19.70
C GLY A 52 -17.47 38.85 -19.96
N LYS A 53 -18.13 39.24 -21.06
CA LYS A 53 -18.46 40.63 -21.41
C LYS A 53 -19.91 41.01 -21.13
N GLY A 54 -20.77 40.07 -20.75
CA GLY A 54 -22.19 40.28 -20.48
C GLY A 54 -23.13 40.03 -21.67
N ASP A 55 -22.63 39.57 -22.81
CA ASP A 55 -23.41 39.35 -24.04
C ASP A 55 -23.95 37.91 -24.11
N MET A 56 -24.94 37.60 -23.26
CA MET A 56 -25.47 36.23 -23.09
C MET A 56 -26.21 35.70 -24.34
N ASN A 57 -27.00 36.55 -25.01
CA ASN A 57 -27.78 36.14 -26.19
C ASN A 57 -26.86 35.76 -27.37
N ASP A 58 -25.81 36.55 -27.61
CA ASP A 58 -24.82 36.29 -28.66
C ASP A 58 -23.95 35.04 -28.35
N ALA A 59 -23.77 34.73 -27.06
CA ALA A 59 -23.06 33.53 -26.63
C ALA A 59 -23.87 32.25 -26.91
N GLN A 60 -25.19 32.31 -26.67
CA GLN A 60 -26.10 31.20 -26.91
C GLN A 60 -26.28 30.91 -28.41
N GLU A 61 -26.43 31.96 -29.24
CA GLU A 61 -26.54 31.83 -30.70
C GLU A 61 -25.29 31.15 -31.31
N LYS A 62 -24.10 31.44 -30.78
CA LYS A 62 -22.85 30.80 -31.23
C LYS A 62 -22.71 29.33 -30.84
N LEU A 63 -23.40 28.89 -29.79
CA LEU A 63 -23.44 27.48 -29.40
C LEU A 63 -24.48 26.70 -30.22
N ASP A 64 -25.63 27.32 -30.52
CA ASP A 64 -26.71 26.70 -31.32
C ASP A 64 -26.26 26.35 -32.75
N PHE A 65 -25.29 27.09 -33.31
CA PHE A 65 -24.74 26.81 -34.64
C PHE A 65 -23.93 25.50 -34.75
N ASP A 66 -23.52 24.89 -33.62
CA ASP A 66 -22.56 23.78 -33.61
C ASP A 66 -23.00 22.61 -32.69
N GLU A 67 -24.31 22.44 -32.46
CA GLU A 67 -24.88 21.27 -31.73
C GLU A 67 -24.61 19.92 -32.46
N ALA A 68 -23.92 19.97 -33.60
CA ALA A 68 -23.46 18.83 -34.37
C ALA A 68 -22.18 18.21 -33.76
N VAL A 69 -22.41 17.12 -33.01
CA VAL A 69 -21.51 15.94 -32.88
C VAL A 69 -20.43 15.99 -31.77
N ALA A 70 -19.82 17.12 -31.41
CA ALA A 70 -18.70 17.13 -30.44
C ALA A 70 -19.13 17.13 -28.94
N SER A 71 -20.22 17.82 -28.56
CA SER A 71 -20.64 17.93 -27.14
C SER A 71 -21.26 16.63 -26.56
N LYS A 72 -21.59 15.66 -27.42
CA LYS A 72 -22.18 14.37 -26.99
C LYS A 72 -21.14 13.37 -26.49
N ALA A 73 -19.86 13.49 -26.85
CA ALA A 73 -18.82 12.56 -26.43
C ALA A 73 -18.04 13.04 -25.21
N ASP A 74 -17.72 14.33 -25.13
CA ASP A 74 -16.87 14.88 -24.07
C ASP A 74 -17.71 15.46 -22.92
N PRO A 75 -17.63 14.89 -21.70
CA PRO A 75 -18.41 15.36 -20.56
C PRO A 75 -17.99 16.75 -20.08
N TYR A 76 -16.72 17.13 -20.20
CA TYR A 76 -16.22 18.44 -19.81
C TYR A 76 -16.65 19.52 -20.80
N LEU A 77 -16.61 19.22 -22.09
CA LEU A 77 -17.13 20.13 -23.11
C LEU A 77 -18.62 20.38 -22.91
N ARG A 78 -19.40 19.32 -22.66
CA ARG A 78 -20.83 19.45 -22.31
C ARG A 78 -21.06 20.32 -21.08
N ALA A 79 -20.24 20.17 -20.05
CA ALA A 79 -20.35 20.97 -18.83
C ALA A 79 -20.11 22.45 -19.11
N ILE A 80 -19.07 22.78 -19.88
CA ILE A 80 -18.77 24.16 -20.30
C ILE A 80 -19.92 24.71 -21.14
N SER A 81 -20.37 23.98 -22.17
CA SER A 81 -21.47 24.41 -23.03
C SER A 81 -22.78 24.60 -22.27
N SER A 82 -23.10 23.69 -21.35
CA SER A 82 -24.29 23.79 -20.51
C SER A 82 -24.24 25.03 -19.62
N LEU A 83 -23.08 25.32 -19.01
CA LEU A 83 -22.94 26.52 -18.20
C LEU A 83 -23.08 27.79 -19.03
N ILE A 84 -22.56 27.79 -20.25
CA ILE A 84 -22.71 28.94 -21.16
C ILE A 84 -24.19 29.14 -21.54
N ALA A 85 -24.93 28.06 -21.78
CA ALA A 85 -26.33 28.11 -22.19
C ALA A 85 -27.29 28.48 -21.05
N THR A 86 -27.10 27.92 -19.85
CA THR A 86 -28.07 28.06 -18.75
C THR A 86 -27.61 28.99 -17.64
N ASN A 87 -26.29 29.23 -17.53
CA ASN A 87 -25.65 29.89 -16.39
C ASN A 87 -26.05 29.27 -15.04
N ASP A 88 -26.34 27.98 -15.03
CA ASP A 88 -26.80 27.24 -13.85
C ASP A 88 -25.81 26.13 -13.47
N TRP A 89 -25.20 26.29 -12.30
CA TRP A 89 -24.25 25.33 -11.73
C TRP A 89 -24.91 24.02 -11.29
N GLU A 90 -26.22 24.02 -11.06
CA GLU A 90 -26.96 22.81 -10.70
C GLU A 90 -26.97 21.77 -11.82
N VAL A 91 -27.04 22.23 -13.07
CA VAL A 91 -26.98 21.34 -14.23
C VAL A 91 -25.65 20.58 -14.28
N ILE A 92 -24.54 21.26 -13.95
CA ILE A 92 -23.21 20.64 -13.91
C ILE A 92 -23.08 19.69 -12.72
N ALA A 93 -23.52 20.11 -11.53
CA ALA A 93 -23.48 19.28 -10.32
C ALA A 93 -24.29 17.98 -10.49
N ASN A 94 -25.36 18.01 -11.29
CA ASN A 94 -26.20 16.85 -11.57
C ASN A 94 -25.83 16.10 -12.87
N GLN A 95 -24.80 16.54 -13.59
CA GLN A 95 -24.36 15.92 -14.82
C GLN A 95 -23.57 14.62 -14.55
N GLU A 96 -24.26 13.48 -14.53
CA GLU A 96 -23.67 12.15 -14.22
C GLU A 96 -22.56 11.69 -15.18
N SER A 97 -22.42 12.30 -16.35
CA SER A 97 -21.29 12.02 -17.24
C SER A 97 -19.96 12.58 -16.73
N LEU A 98 -19.99 13.53 -15.78
CA LEU A 98 -18.80 14.02 -15.09
C LEU A 98 -18.49 13.12 -13.89
N PRO A 99 -17.20 12.93 -13.55
CA PRO A 99 -16.87 12.20 -12.34
C PRO A 99 -17.40 12.95 -11.11
N LEU A 100 -17.76 12.18 -10.08
CA LEU A 100 -18.40 12.69 -8.86
C LEU A 100 -17.51 13.73 -8.18
N ARG A 101 -16.18 13.55 -8.25
CA ARG A 101 -15.21 14.49 -7.69
C ARG A 101 -15.41 15.92 -8.21
N GLU A 102 -15.54 16.08 -9.52
CA GLU A 102 -15.71 17.38 -10.16
C GLU A 102 -17.09 17.96 -9.86
N ARG A 103 -18.12 17.11 -9.84
CA ARG A 103 -19.48 17.52 -9.46
C ARG A 103 -19.55 18.01 -8.01
N THR A 104 -18.89 17.31 -7.08
CA THR A 104 -18.77 17.72 -5.69
C THR A 104 -18.03 19.04 -5.56
N PHE A 105 -16.94 19.24 -6.32
CA PHE A 105 -16.22 20.52 -6.33
C PHE A 105 -17.12 21.68 -6.75
N VAL A 106 -17.90 21.50 -7.83
CA VAL A 106 -18.85 22.52 -8.31
C VAL A 106 -19.95 22.79 -7.29
N ALA A 107 -20.53 21.74 -6.70
CA ALA A 107 -21.59 21.87 -5.69
C ALA A 107 -21.09 22.64 -4.45
N VAL A 108 -19.94 22.24 -3.88
CA VAL A 108 -19.37 22.89 -2.68
C VAL A 108 -19.04 24.35 -2.91
N ARG A 109 -18.64 24.74 -4.13
CA ARG A 109 -18.27 26.11 -4.43
C ARG A 109 -19.47 27.04 -4.67
N ASN A 110 -20.54 26.51 -5.28
CA ASN A 110 -21.60 27.34 -5.85
C ASN A 110 -22.97 27.19 -5.17
N PHE A 111 -23.20 26.15 -4.37
CA PHE A 111 -24.47 25.96 -3.66
C PHE A 111 -24.44 26.64 -2.29
N ASP A 112 -25.61 27.08 -1.82
CA ASP A 112 -25.82 27.42 -0.42
C ASP A 112 -25.85 26.17 0.47
N ASP A 113 -25.78 26.37 1.79
CA ASP A 113 -25.64 25.29 2.77
C ASP A 113 -26.83 24.31 2.75
N ASP A 114 -28.05 24.80 2.55
CA ASP A 114 -29.27 23.98 2.53
C ASP A 114 -29.30 23.10 1.27
N LYS A 115 -29.05 23.71 0.11
CA LYS A 115 -28.99 23.00 -1.18
C LYS A 115 -27.83 22.02 -1.23
N LEU A 116 -26.67 22.40 -0.70
CA LEU A 116 -25.50 21.52 -0.62
C LEU A 116 -25.77 20.31 0.27
N SER A 117 -26.41 20.51 1.43
CA SER A 117 -26.73 19.42 2.36
C SER A 117 -27.70 18.41 1.75
N THR A 118 -28.74 18.89 1.06
CA THR A 118 -29.67 18.02 0.32
C THR A 118 -28.94 17.27 -0.79
N TRP A 119 -28.16 17.97 -1.61
CA TRP A 119 -27.45 17.37 -2.73
C TRP A 119 -26.45 16.29 -2.29
N LEU A 120 -25.66 16.54 -1.24
CA LEU A 120 -24.71 15.56 -0.70
C LEU A 120 -25.42 14.30 -0.21
N SER A 121 -26.57 14.46 0.47
CA SER A 121 -27.37 13.34 0.99
C SER A 121 -27.95 12.49 -0.14
N GLU A 122 -28.45 13.13 -1.20
CA GLU A 122 -28.97 12.46 -2.40
C GLU A 122 -27.87 11.70 -3.14
N GLN A 123 -26.72 12.34 -3.40
CA GLN A 123 -25.61 11.70 -4.11
C GLN A 123 -25.02 10.54 -3.30
N LEU A 124 -24.94 10.67 -1.98
CA LEU A 124 -24.49 9.59 -1.11
C LEU A 124 -25.45 8.39 -1.15
N THR A 125 -26.76 8.64 -1.03
CA THR A 125 -27.79 7.59 -1.12
C THR A 125 -27.67 6.86 -2.45
N LYS A 126 -27.53 7.61 -3.55
CA LYS A 126 -27.33 7.05 -4.88
C LYS A 126 -26.04 6.23 -5.00
N ALA A 127 -24.93 6.70 -4.44
CA ALA A 127 -23.67 5.96 -4.46
C ALA A 127 -23.78 4.63 -3.70
N ILE A 128 -24.49 4.61 -2.57
CA ILE A 128 -24.76 3.38 -1.80
C ILE A 128 -25.64 2.43 -2.60
N GLU A 129 -26.75 2.91 -3.19
CA GLU A 129 -27.69 2.07 -3.95
C GLU A 129 -27.10 1.47 -5.22
N THR A 130 -26.20 2.20 -5.89
CA THR A 130 -25.57 1.78 -7.15
C THR A 130 -24.24 1.03 -6.94
N GLY A 131 -23.65 1.14 -5.75
CA GLY A 131 -22.32 0.63 -5.43
C GLY A 131 -21.21 1.40 -6.14
N ASP A 132 -21.37 2.72 -6.30
CA ASP A 132 -20.38 3.59 -6.95
C ASP A 132 -19.25 3.97 -5.99
N ILE A 133 -18.06 3.44 -6.26
CA ILE A 133 -16.87 3.64 -5.42
C ILE A 133 -16.36 5.09 -5.43
N GLU A 134 -16.75 5.93 -6.40
CA GLU A 134 -16.43 7.36 -6.36
C GLU A 134 -17.07 8.07 -5.16
N GLY A 135 -18.12 7.48 -4.57
CA GLY A 135 -18.74 7.95 -3.34
C GLY A 135 -17.80 8.01 -2.12
N ILE A 136 -16.56 7.48 -2.23
CA ILE A 136 -15.49 7.74 -1.26
C ILE A 136 -15.15 9.23 -1.13
N VAL A 137 -15.37 10.03 -2.17
CA VAL A 137 -15.17 11.49 -2.12
C VAL A 137 -16.16 12.15 -1.14
N LEU A 138 -17.37 11.60 -1.02
CA LEU A 138 -18.41 12.12 -0.15
C LEU A 138 -18.29 11.58 1.28
N THR A 139 -18.05 10.27 1.41
CA THR A 139 -18.02 9.59 2.72
C THR A 139 -16.69 9.71 3.44
N GLY A 140 -15.58 9.88 2.69
CA GLY A 140 -14.25 9.69 3.23
C GLY A 140 -14.07 8.28 3.81
N ILE A 141 -13.33 8.18 4.91
CA ILE A 141 -13.14 6.92 5.64
C ILE A 141 -14.19 6.83 6.76
N ALA A 142 -15.42 6.46 6.39
CA ALA A 142 -16.54 6.31 7.32
C ALA A 142 -17.33 5.00 7.07
N ASP A 143 -18.23 4.64 7.99
CA ASP A 143 -18.99 3.38 7.91
C ASP A 143 -19.82 3.27 6.62
N GLN A 144 -20.33 4.39 6.11
CA GLN A 144 -21.09 4.45 4.85
C GLN A 144 -20.26 4.03 3.62
N LEU A 145 -18.93 4.16 3.68
CA LEU A 145 -18.05 3.62 2.63
C LEU A 145 -18.17 2.08 2.55
N VAL A 146 -18.38 1.41 3.68
CA VAL A 146 -18.60 -0.03 3.73
C VAL A 146 -19.92 -0.40 3.07
N ASP A 147 -20.96 0.44 3.18
CA ASP A 147 -22.24 0.22 2.51
C ASP A 147 -22.11 0.32 0.98
N ILE A 148 -21.38 1.32 0.49
CA ILE A 148 -21.02 1.43 -0.94
C ILE A 148 -20.31 0.16 -1.41
N PHE A 149 -19.28 -0.29 -0.67
CA PHE A 149 -18.55 -1.49 -1.05
C PHE A 149 -19.38 -2.78 -0.94
N ALA A 150 -20.35 -2.84 -0.02
CA ALA A 150 -21.26 -3.98 0.06
C ALA A 150 -22.07 -4.12 -1.23
N LYS A 151 -22.63 -3.02 -1.74
CA LYS A 151 -23.36 -3.01 -3.01
C LYS A 151 -22.46 -3.24 -4.22
N TYR A 152 -21.25 -2.68 -4.21
CA TYR A 152 -20.23 -2.94 -5.23
C TYR A 152 -19.89 -4.44 -5.32
N ILE A 153 -19.66 -5.11 -4.19
CA ILE A 153 -19.35 -6.54 -4.14
C ILE A 153 -20.55 -7.37 -4.63
N GLU A 154 -21.78 -6.99 -4.25
CA GLU A 154 -22.99 -7.66 -4.72
C GLU A 154 -23.10 -7.61 -6.25
N LYS A 155 -22.78 -6.46 -6.85
CA LYS A 155 -22.90 -6.21 -8.30
C LYS A 155 -21.77 -6.80 -9.12
N PHE A 156 -20.53 -6.65 -8.68
CA PHE A 156 -19.33 -6.99 -9.46
C PHE A 156 -18.64 -8.28 -9.00
N HIS A 157 -19.01 -8.80 -7.83
CA HIS A 157 -18.33 -9.94 -7.17
C HIS A 157 -16.82 -9.71 -6.93
N ASP A 158 -16.37 -8.46 -6.97
CA ASP A 158 -14.98 -8.09 -6.73
C ASP A 158 -14.73 -7.80 -5.24
N VAL A 159 -14.57 -8.89 -4.49
CA VAL A 159 -14.18 -8.86 -3.07
C VAL A 159 -12.73 -8.39 -2.90
N GLN A 160 -11.88 -8.59 -3.92
CA GLN A 160 -10.46 -8.25 -3.84
C GLN A 160 -10.27 -6.74 -3.74
N THR A 161 -10.84 -5.97 -4.66
CA THR A 161 -10.71 -4.51 -4.68
C THR A 161 -11.25 -3.90 -3.40
N ALA A 162 -12.46 -4.28 -2.99
CA ALA A 162 -13.08 -3.81 -1.76
C ALA A 162 -12.20 -4.12 -0.53
N THR A 163 -11.70 -5.36 -0.40
CA THR A 163 -10.84 -5.76 0.73
C THR A 163 -9.53 -4.97 0.76
N LEU A 164 -8.89 -4.76 -0.39
CA LEU A 164 -7.62 -4.05 -0.47
C LEU A 164 -7.77 -2.57 -0.11
N VAL A 165 -8.82 -1.90 -0.59
CA VAL A 165 -9.13 -0.50 -0.24
C VAL A 165 -9.45 -0.39 1.25
N LEU A 166 -10.39 -1.21 1.74
CA LEU A 166 -10.82 -1.17 3.14
C LEU A 166 -9.73 -1.57 4.13
N SER A 167 -8.69 -2.31 3.71
CA SER A 167 -7.53 -2.64 4.58
C SER A 167 -6.74 -1.41 5.07
N ILE A 168 -6.94 -0.24 4.46
CA ILE A 168 -6.31 1.01 4.88
C ILE A 168 -6.98 1.54 6.16
N CYS A 169 -8.27 1.26 6.33
CA CYS A 169 -9.09 1.84 7.38
C CYS A 169 -9.74 0.84 8.33
N ALA A 170 -10.04 -0.39 7.91
CA ALA A 170 -10.59 -1.44 8.76
C ALA A 170 -9.49 -2.47 9.10
N PRO A 171 -9.30 -2.85 10.38
CA PRO A 171 -10.05 -2.46 11.58
C PRO A 171 -9.35 -1.35 12.39
N ARG A 172 -8.89 -0.28 11.74
CA ARG A 172 -8.17 0.82 12.40
C ARG A 172 -9.08 1.96 12.84
N TYR A 173 -9.92 2.42 11.91
CA TYR A 173 -10.88 3.51 12.04
C TYR A 173 -12.32 2.99 11.94
N ILE A 174 -12.53 1.91 11.18
CA ILE A 174 -13.83 1.28 10.94
C ILE A 174 -13.79 -0.13 11.52
N ASP A 175 -14.75 -0.48 12.36
CA ASP A 175 -14.91 -1.84 12.91
C ASP A 175 -16.24 -2.45 12.45
N ASP A 176 -16.27 -2.88 11.19
CA ASP A 176 -17.44 -3.53 10.58
C ASP A 176 -17.16 -5.02 10.30
N TYR A 177 -18.07 -5.88 10.73
CA TYR A 177 -17.94 -7.33 10.56
C TYR A 177 -17.83 -7.76 9.08
N ARG A 178 -18.45 -7.03 8.15
CA ARG A 178 -18.42 -7.30 6.70
C ARG A 178 -16.98 -7.20 6.18
N CYS A 179 -16.22 -6.19 6.65
CA CYS A 179 -14.81 -6.04 6.32
C CYS A 179 -14.00 -7.29 6.73
N HIS A 180 -14.30 -7.85 7.91
CA HIS A 180 -13.65 -9.07 8.37
C HIS A 180 -14.02 -10.29 7.51
N VAL A 181 -15.29 -10.43 7.12
CA VAL A 181 -15.77 -11.50 6.22
C VAL A 181 -15.09 -11.42 4.86
N TRP A 182 -15.07 -10.24 4.23
CA TRP A 182 -14.42 -10.01 2.93
C TRP A 182 -12.92 -10.28 2.99
N ARG A 183 -12.25 -9.86 4.07
CA ARG A 183 -10.84 -10.17 4.32
C ARG A 183 -10.58 -11.68 4.34
N ASN A 184 -11.42 -12.45 5.03
CA ASN A 184 -11.28 -13.91 5.07
C ASN A 184 -11.62 -14.56 3.73
N ALA A 185 -12.62 -14.06 3.01
CA ALA A 185 -12.94 -14.52 1.67
C ALA A 185 -11.78 -14.31 0.70
N TYR A 186 -11.14 -13.13 0.73
CA TYR A 186 -9.96 -12.84 -0.08
C TYR A 186 -8.76 -13.72 0.28
N ARG A 187 -8.50 -13.94 1.58
CA ARG A 187 -7.47 -14.90 2.03
C ARG A 187 -7.75 -16.31 1.53
N GLY A 188 -9.00 -16.76 1.61
CA GLY A 188 -9.43 -18.06 1.10
C GLY A 188 -9.33 -18.15 -0.42
N TYR A 189 -9.58 -17.06 -1.15
CA TYR A 189 -9.37 -16.98 -2.59
C TYR A 189 -7.89 -17.17 -2.95
N LEU A 190 -6.98 -16.41 -2.32
CA LEU A 190 -5.54 -16.53 -2.56
C LEU A 190 -5.01 -17.93 -2.20
N GLN A 191 -5.51 -18.51 -1.10
CA GLN A 191 -5.14 -19.85 -0.68
C GLN A 191 -5.51 -20.92 -1.73
N ARG A 192 -6.74 -20.85 -2.27
CA ARG A 192 -7.23 -21.79 -3.29
C ARG A 192 -6.40 -21.73 -4.58
N HIS A 193 -5.94 -20.53 -4.94
CA HIS A 193 -5.10 -20.30 -6.13
C HIS A 193 -3.61 -20.50 -5.90
N LYS A 194 -3.20 -21.00 -4.72
CA LYS A 194 -1.79 -21.18 -4.33
C LYS A 194 -0.96 -19.89 -4.40
N ALA A 195 -1.61 -18.73 -4.31
CA ALA A 195 -0.99 -17.41 -4.30
C ALA A 195 -0.46 -17.07 -2.89
N PHE A 196 0.40 -17.95 -2.37
CA PHE A 196 0.85 -17.91 -0.96
C PHE A 196 1.64 -16.65 -0.66
N PHE A 197 2.52 -16.22 -1.58
CA PHE A 197 3.30 -15.00 -1.41
C PHE A 197 2.40 -13.77 -1.29
N GLN A 198 1.41 -13.63 -2.18
CA GLN A 198 0.45 -12.53 -2.17
C GLN A 198 -0.37 -12.55 -0.88
N ARG A 199 -0.81 -13.73 -0.44
CA ARG A 199 -1.53 -13.91 0.83
C ARG A 199 -0.68 -13.44 2.01
N THR A 200 0.57 -13.90 2.12
CA THR A 200 1.47 -13.50 3.20
C THR A 200 1.75 -12.00 3.16
N LYS A 201 2.00 -11.44 1.97
CA LYS A 201 2.20 -10.00 1.80
C LYS A 201 0.97 -9.21 2.27
N PHE A 202 -0.23 -9.64 1.86
CA PHE A 202 -1.48 -9.01 2.28
C PHE A 202 -1.66 -9.07 3.81
N GLU A 203 -1.46 -10.24 4.43
CA GLU A 203 -1.58 -10.40 5.88
C GLU A 203 -0.59 -9.49 6.64
N VAL A 204 0.68 -9.46 6.22
CA VAL A 204 1.72 -8.62 6.84
C VAL A 204 1.39 -7.13 6.70
N GLU A 205 1.04 -6.66 5.51
CA GLU A 205 0.73 -5.24 5.29
C GLU A 205 -0.58 -4.81 5.96
N SER A 206 -1.60 -5.68 5.97
CA SER A 206 -2.86 -5.43 6.68
C SER A 206 -2.63 -5.29 8.18
N THR A 207 -1.82 -6.17 8.80
CA THR A 207 -1.45 -6.04 10.23
C THR A 207 -0.62 -4.79 10.52
N LYS A 208 0.23 -4.34 9.59
CA LYS A 208 0.96 -3.07 9.76
C LYS A 208 0.01 -1.87 9.71
N ARG A 209 -0.94 -1.87 8.78
CA ARG A 209 -1.92 -0.79 8.57
C ARG A 209 -2.96 -0.72 9.68
N SER A 210 -3.27 -1.83 10.34
CA SER A 210 -4.24 -1.89 11.44
C SER A 210 -3.75 -1.29 12.77
N LYS A 211 -2.54 -0.73 12.82
CA LYS A 211 -2.00 -0.15 14.05
C LYS A 211 -2.74 1.12 14.48
N LEU A 212 -3.30 1.09 15.68
CA LEU A 212 -3.82 2.26 16.38
C LEU A 212 -2.91 2.55 17.59
N HIS A 213 -2.38 3.78 17.69
CA HIS A 213 -1.39 4.16 18.72
C HIS A 213 -0.18 3.20 18.82
N GLY A 214 0.25 2.62 17.69
CA GLY A 214 1.37 1.67 17.62
C GLY A 214 1.00 0.22 17.94
N VAL A 215 -0.22 -0.04 18.45
CA VAL A 215 -0.73 -1.38 18.77
C VAL A 215 -1.55 -1.92 17.57
N PRO A 216 -1.19 -3.08 16.99
CA PRO A 216 -1.99 -3.69 15.93
C PRO A 216 -3.37 -4.12 16.45
N THR A 217 -4.46 -3.71 15.78
CA THR A 217 -5.80 -4.22 16.10
C THR A 217 -6.05 -5.61 15.49
N ILE A 218 -5.32 -5.95 14.41
CA ILE A 218 -5.26 -7.32 13.90
C ILE A 218 -4.16 -8.08 14.63
N ALA A 219 -4.55 -9.12 15.36
CA ALA A 219 -3.59 -10.03 15.98
C ALA A 219 -2.67 -10.65 14.91
N PRO A 220 -1.33 -10.48 15.03
CA PRO A 220 -0.41 -11.14 14.12
C PRO A 220 -0.55 -12.67 14.29
N PRO A 221 -0.40 -13.46 13.20
CA PRO A 221 -0.43 -14.90 13.31
C PRO A 221 0.65 -15.38 14.28
N SER A 222 0.34 -16.42 15.05
CA SER A 222 1.31 -17.03 15.94
C SER A 222 2.52 -17.51 15.14
N ARG A 223 3.72 -17.32 15.69
CA ARG A 223 4.93 -17.81 15.05
C ARG A 223 4.88 -19.34 15.03
N GLN A 224 5.01 -19.91 13.85
CA GLN A 224 5.01 -21.38 13.66
C GLN A 224 6.34 -22.03 14.05
N ILE A 225 7.40 -21.23 14.22
CA ILE A 225 8.74 -21.68 14.58
C ILE A 225 9.22 -20.85 15.76
N ALA A 226 9.72 -21.52 16.80
CA ALA A 226 10.35 -20.89 17.95
C ALA A 226 11.78 -21.41 18.10
N LEU A 227 12.70 -20.52 18.48
CA LEU A 227 14.07 -20.91 18.81
C LEU A 227 14.14 -21.33 20.28
N ARG A 228 14.71 -22.50 20.54
CA ARG A 228 15.02 -23.01 21.89
C ARG A 228 16.53 -23.12 22.03
N CYS A 229 17.07 -22.71 23.17
CA CYS A 229 18.47 -22.94 23.47
C CYS A 229 18.71 -24.42 23.79
N ILE A 230 19.60 -25.09 23.07
CA ILE A 230 19.93 -26.51 23.33
C ILE A 230 20.57 -26.71 24.72
N PHE A 231 21.16 -25.67 25.31
CA PHE A 231 21.86 -25.78 26.60
C PHE A 231 20.95 -25.58 27.81
N CYS A 232 20.17 -24.49 27.84
CA CYS A 232 19.33 -24.16 29.00
C CYS A 232 17.84 -24.31 28.72
N ASP A 233 17.46 -24.77 27.52
CA ASP A 233 16.09 -25.00 27.09
C ASP A 233 15.16 -23.78 27.09
N ALA A 234 15.71 -22.58 27.33
CA ALA A 234 14.97 -21.35 27.27
C ALA A 234 14.44 -21.10 25.85
N ASN A 235 13.14 -20.80 25.75
CA ASN A 235 12.55 -20.25 24.55
C ASN A 235 13.09 -18.83 24.34
N TYR A 236 13.70 -18.60 23.18
CA TYR A 236 14.40 -17.35 22.88
C TYR A 236 13.50 -16.12 23.00
N GLU A 237 12.28 -16.17 22.48
CA GLU A 237 11.38 -15.00 22.47
C GLU A 237 10.80 -14.72 23.87
N GLN A 238 10.40 -15.76 24.60
CA GLN A 238 9.92 -15.60 25.97
C GLN A 238 11.01 -15.05 26.90
N ALA A 239 12.22 -15.61 26.81
CA ALA A 239 13.35 -15.15 27.60
C ALA A 239 13.83 -13.75 27.17
N LYS A 240 13.68 -13.39 25.89
CA LYS A 240 13.95 -12.03 25.39
C LYS A 240 12.93 -11.02 25.91
N ALA A 241 11.64 -11.37 25.92
CA ALA A 241 10.58 -10.53 26.47
C ALA A 241 10.77 -10.31 27.98
N ALA A 242 11.04 -11.38 28.75
CA ALA A 242 11.34 -11.30 30.17
C ALA A 242 12.56 -10.41 30.47
N LEU A 243 13.63 -10.51 29.65
CA LEU A 243 14.81 -9.66 29.76
C LEU A 243 14.49 -8.18 29.44
N ALA A 244 13.64 -7.92 28.44
CA ALA A 244 13.20 -6.56 28.09
C ALA A 244 12.36 -5.93 29.21
N GLU A 245 11.44 -6.69 29.81
CA GLU A 245 10.65 -6.26 30.97
C GLU A 245 11.53 -5.98 32.20
N ALA A 246 12.51 -6.85 32.47
CA ALA A 246 13.47 -6.64 33.56
C ALA A 246 14.30 -5.37 33.36
N LYS A 247 14.77 -5.11 32.13
CA LYS A 247 15.49 -3.86 31.78
C LYS A 247 14.61 -2.62 31.91
N ALA A 248 13.35 -2.69 31.50
CA ALA A 248 12.39 -1.59 31.65
C ALA A 248 12.14 -1.26 33.14
N LYS A 249 12.00 -2.29 33.99
CA LYS A 249 11.86 -2.12 35.45
C LYS A 249 13.12 -1.54 36.10
N ALA A 250 14.30 -2.01 35.73
CA ALA A 250 15.57 -1.48 36.24
C ALA A 250 15.82 -0.02 35.85
N LYS A 251 15.39 0.39 34.65
CA LYS A 251 15.48 1.78 34.19
C LYS A 251 14.52 2.71 34.93
N ALA A 252 13.37 2.19 35.39
CA ALA A 252 12.40 2.94 36.19
C ALA A 252 12.80 3.05 37.68
N SER A 253 13.54 2.09 38.23
CA SER A 253 13.98 2.10 39.64
C SER A 253 15.31 2.82 39.91
N GLY A 254 16.00 3.32 38.88
CA GLY A 254 17.30 4.00 39.04
C GLY A 254 18.42 3.12 39.62
N SER A 255 18.23 1.80 39.71
CA SER A 255 19.21 0.89 40.28
C SER A 255 20.24 0.49 39.23
N LEU A 256 21.51 0.86 39.45
CA LEU A 256 22.64 0.28 38.76
C LEU A 256 22.65 -1.22 39.04
N SER A 257 22.51 -2.02 37.98
CA SER A 257 22.29 -3.47 38.05
C SER A 257 23.39 -4.19 38.82
N GLN A 258 23.00 -4.98 39.82
CA GLN A 258 23.77 -6.17 40.20
C GLN A 258 23.94 -7.04 38.95
N GLU A 259 25.18 -7.14 38.49
CA GLU A 259 25.62 -8.16 37.53
C GLU A 259 25.39 -9.53 38.17
N GLN A 260 24.17 -10.06 38.01
CA GLN A 260 23.87 -11.45 38.36
C GLN A 260 24.83 -12.36 37.60
N GLU A 261 25.55 -13.19 38.36
CA GLU A 261 26.15 -14.50 38.03
C GLU A 261 26.12 -14.93 36.55
N ARG A 262 26.72 -14.14 35.67
CA ARG A 262 26.95 -14.52 34.29
C ARG A 262 28.44 -14.66 34.14
N ASN A 263 28.86 -15.80 33.57
CA ASN A 263 30.27 -16.07 33.34
C ASN A 263 30.90 -14.87 32.59
N PRO A 264 31.85 -14.13 33.20
CA PRO A 264 32.39 -12.90 32.65
C PRO A 264 33.06 -13.10 31.29
N LEU A 265 33.47 -14.33 30.95
CA LEU A 265 33.97 -14.72 29.64
C LEU A 265 32.89 -14.68 28.52
N MET A 266 31.61 -14.63 28.88
CA MET A 266 30.48 -14.50 27.94
C MET A 266 29.79 -13.13 28.00
N ALA A 267 30.31 -12.19 28.80
CA ALA A 267 29.79 -10.83 28.88
C ALA A 267 30.25 -9.97 27.69
N THR A 268 31.45 -10.21 27.18
CA THR A 268 32.11 -9.44 26.10
C THR A 268 31.54 -9.70 24.70
N SER A 269 30.73 -10.75 24.52
CA SER A 269 30.09 -11.10 23.25
C SER A 269 28.63 -10.63 23.13
N GLN A 270 28.10 -9.90 24.12
CA GLN A 270 26.68 -9.52 24.18
C GLN A 270 26.29 -8.38 23.23
N SER A 271 27.25 -7.59 22.75
CA SER A 271 26.97 -6.42 21.91
C SER A 271 26.85 -6.73 20.42
N ASN A 272 27.34 -7.89 19.97
CA ASN A 272 27.46 -8.20 18.54
C ASN A 272 26.90 -9.59 18.23
N GLY A 273 25.59 -9.69 17.97
CA GLY A 273 24.94 -10.87 17.36
C GLY A 273 23.88 -11.59 18.21
N VAL A 274 23.41 -12.75 17.73
CA VAL A 274 22.31 -13.52 18.34
C VAL A 274 22.81 -14.46 19.45
N SER A 275 22.46 -14.16 20.71
CA SER A 275 22.80 -14.98 21.89
C SER A 275 21.57 -15.29 22.75
N CYS A 276 21.54 -16.44 23.41
CA CYS A 276 20.45 -16.84 24.29
C CYS A 276 20.28 -15.80 25.42
N PRO A 277 19.09 -15.19 25.59
CA PRO A 277 18.86 -14.21 26.63
C PRO A 277 18.83 -14.81 28.05
N GLY A 278 18.62 -16.12 28.18
CA GLY A 278 18.65 -16.83 29.47
C GLY A 278 20.07 -17.14 29.97
N CYS A 279 20.86 -17.89 29.19
CA CYS A 279 22.20 -18.34 29.62
C CYS A 279 23.36 -17.58 28.96
N GLY A 280 23.10 -16.69 28.00
CA GLY A 280 24.13 -15.94 27.28
C GLY A 280 24.84 -16.72 26.17
N ARG A 281 24.51 -17.99 25.93
CA ARG A 281 25.19 -18.81 24.93
C ARG A 281 24.87 -18.38 23.50
N HIS A 282 25.89 -18.25 22.67
CA HIS A 282 25.79 -17.90 21.25
C HIS A 282 25.24 -19.05 20.39
N LEU A 283 24.83 -18.74 19.15
CA LEU A 283 24.56 -19.76 18.12
C LEU A 283 25.79 -20.64 17.82
N PRO A 284 25.62 -21.81 17.17
CA PRO A 284 26.74 -22.66 16.77
C PRO A 284 27.74 -21.93 15.85
N ARG A 285 28.96 -22.46 15.77
CA ARG A 285 29.99 -21.95 14.88
C ARG A 285 29.79 -22.50 13.46
N CYS A 286 30.13 -21.69 12.46
CA CYS A 286 30.23 -22.15 11.09
C CYS A 286 31.32 -23.22 10.98
N VAL A 287 31.02 -24.37 10.39
CA VAL A 287 32.00 -25.47 10.28
C VAL A 287 33.16 -25.19 9.31
N ILE A 288 33.08 -24.11 8.53
CA ILE A 288 34.14 -23.71 7.58
C ILE A 288 35.09 -22.71 8.22
N CYS A 289 34.60 -21.56 8.70
CA CYS A 289 35.47 -20.53 9.29
C CYS A 289 35.59 -20.60 10.82
N LEU A 290 34.83 -21.49 11.48
CA LEU A 290 34.79 -21.66 12.94
C LEU A 290 34.35 -20.41 13.71
N GLU A 291 33.88 -19.36 13.04
CA GLU A 291 33.28 -18.18 13.64
C GLU A 291 31.80 -18.41 13.95
N ILE A 292 31.28 -17.70 14.96
CA ILE A 292 29.89 -17.81 15.43
C ILE A 292 28.96 -17.29 14.35
N VAL A 293 27.92 -18.05 14.00
CA VAL A 293 26.94 -17.57 13.02
C VAL A 293 26.06 -16.46 13.58
N ALA A 294 25.60 -15.55 12.71
CA ALA A 294 24.81 -14.37 13.08
C ALA A 294 25.53 -13.37 14.01
N VAL A 295 26.87 -13.39 13.99
CA VAL A 295 27.77 -12.39 14.57
C VAL A 295 28.59 -11.80 13.41
N PRO A 296 28.95 -10.49 13.41
CA PRO A 296 29.86 -9.94 12.41
C PRO A 296 31.18 -10.72 12.38
N ARG A 297 31.62 -11.11 11.18
CA ARG A 297 32.83 -11.91 10.99
C ARG A 297 34.09 -11.04 10.93
N SER A 298 35.24 -11.66 11.20
CA SER A 298 36.55 -10.99 11.17
C SER A 298 36.94 -10.45 9.79
N ASP A 299 36.50 -11.11 8.72
CA ASP A 299 36.74 -10.76 7.31
C ASP A 299 35.81 -9.65 6.78
N LYS A 300 34.89 -9.14 7.61
CA LYS A 300 33.99 -8.01 7.33
C LYS A 300 33.25 -8.08 5.98
N PRO A 301 32.57 -9.18 5.65
CA PRO A 301 31.87 -9.36 4.39
C PRO A 301 30.73 -8.34 4.18
N GLU A 302 30.27 -7.68 5.25
CA GLU A 302 29.34 -6.55 5.19
C GLU A 302 29.88 -5.32 4.44
N LEU A 303 31.20 -5.22 4.24
CA LEU A 303 31.85 -4.16 3.46
C LEU A 303 31.98 -4.51 1.97
N SER A 304 31.59 -5.72 1.57
CA SER A 304 31.64 -6.13 0.16
C SER A 304 30.81 -5.17 -0.72
N PRO A 305 31.30 -4.77 -1.91
CA PRO A 305 30.51 -3.98 -2.86
C PRO A 305 29.28 -4.75 -3.35
N ASP A 306 29.32 -6.08 -3.33
CA ASP A 306 28.22 -6.95 -3.76
C ASP A 306 27.11 -7.07 -2.70
N PRO A 307 25.86 -6.63 -2.99
CA PRO A 307 24.73 -6.76 -2.08
C PRO A 307 24.39 -8.19 -1.70
N GLU A 308 24.57 -9.17 -2.59
CA GLU A 308 24.24 -10.56 -2.30
C GLU A 308 25.19 -11.16 -1.26
N VAL A 309 26.48 -10.82 -1.36
CA VAL A 309 27.50 -11.24 -0.37
C VAL A 309 27.19 -10.65 1.00
N ARG A 310 26.83 -9.36 1.06
CA ARG A 310 26.46 -8.70 2.33
C ARG A 310 25.27 -9.35 3.01
N ILE A 311 24.25 -9.71 2.23
CA ILE A 311 23.06 -10.41 2.72
C ILE A 311 23.49 -11.80 3.20
N ALA A 312 24.10 -12.62 2.33
CA ALA A 312 24.43 -14.00 2.63
C ALA A 312 25.35 -14.17 3.85
N ALA A 313 26.35 -13.31 4.01
CA ALA A 313 27.27 -13.41 5.15
C ALA A 313 26.59 -13.23 6.52
N ARG A 314 25.46 -12.54 6.58
CA ARG A 314 24.68 -12.34 7.81
C ARG A 314 23.69 -13.47 8.11
N PHE A 315 23.42 -14.35 7.15
CA PHE A 315 22.43 -15.41 7.30
C PHE A 315 23.09 -16.74 7.72
N PRO A 316 22.67 -17.32 8.86
CA PRO A 316 23.04 -18.69 9.20
C PRO A 316 22.26 -19.69 8.34
N THR A 317 22.90 -20.81 8.00
CA THR A 317 22.25 -22.01 7.44
C THR A 317 22.64 -23.21 8.28
N PHE A 318 21.78 -24.22 8.35
CA PHE A 318 22.05 -25.44 9.10
C PHE A 318 21.35 -26.63 8.46
N CYS A 319 21.95 -27.80 8.58
CA CYS A 319 21.33 -29.03 8.12
C CYS A 319 20.44 -29.61 9.22
N LEU A 320 19.18 -29.91 8.91
CA LEU A 320 18.26 -30.54 9.87
C LEU A 320 18.60 -32.01 10.20
N LYS A 321 19.55 -32.61 9.48
CA LYS A 321 19.96 -34.01 9.67
C LYS A 321 21.23 -34.17 10.51
N CYS A 322 22.26 -33.35 10.27
CA CYS A 322 23.51 -33.39 11.02
C CYS A 322 23.70 -32.21 11.97
N GLU A 323 22.79 -31.24 11.98
CA GLU A 323 22.77 -30.07 12.86
C GLU A 323 24.01 -29.13 12.75
N HIS A 324 24.90 -29.41 11.81
CA HIS A 324 26.04 -28.53 11.50
C HIS A 324 25.58 -27.23 10.86
N ALA A 325 26.13 -26.12 11.34
CA ALA A 325 25.81 -24.77 10.91
C ALA A 325 26.90 -24.18 10.00
N LEU A 326 26.49 -23.31 9.09
CA LEU A 326 27.34 -22.57 8.16
C LEU A 326 26.84 -21.12 8.04
N HIS A 327 27.71 -20.20 7.62
CA HIS A 327 27.25 -18.96 6.99
C HIS A 327 26.71 -19.28 5.60
N LEU A 328 25.68 -18.56 5.12
CA LEU A 328 25.05 -18.85 3.83
C LEU A 328 26.03 -18.70 2.66
N ASP A 329 26.93 -17.73 2.69
CA ASP A 329 27.99 -17.55 1.67
C ASP A 329 28.97 -18.73 1.66
N HIS A 330 29.43 -19.19 2.82
CA HIS A 330 30.29 -20.38 2.94
C HIS A 330 29.56 -21.66 2.49
N ALA A 331 28.28 -21.80 2.80
CA ALA A 331 27.47 -22.89 2.31
C ALA A 331 27.36 -22.87 0.78
N ARG A 332 27.08 -21.70 0.17
CA ARG A 332 27.02 -21.54 -1.29
C ARG A 332 28.35 -21.92 -1.96
N GLN A 333 29.46 -21.42 -1.42
CA GLN A 333 30.79 -21.73 -1.95
C GLN A 333 31.10 -23.23 -1.85
N TRP A 334 30.88 -23.86 -0.70
CA TRP A 334 31.15 -25.28 -0.50
C TRP A 334 30.26 -26.17 -1.38
N PHE A 335 28.95 -25.93 -1.37
CA PHE A 335 27.98 -26.74 -2.09
C PHE A 335 27.91 -26.47 -3.60
N SER A 336 28.65 -25.47 -4.09
CA SER A 336 28.91 -25.31 -5.53
C SER A 336 29.75 -26.45 -6.10
N ARG A 337 30.54 -27.14 -5.25
CA ARG A 337 31.48 -28.21 -5.65
C ARG A 337 31.25 -29.53 -4.93
N HIS A 338 30.56 -29.51 -3.79
CA HIS A 338 30.39 -30.68 -2.92
C HIS A 338 28.91 -30.91 -2.61
N VAL A 339 28.53 -32.16 -2.37
CA VAL A 339 27.17 -32.50 -1.91
C VAL A 339 27.12 -32.91 -0.43
N GLU A 340 28.29 -33.21 0.15
CA GLU A 340 28.46 -33.69 1.52
C GLU A 340 28.82 -32.57 2.49
N CYS A 341 28.60 -32.80 3.78
CA CYS A 341 28.91 -31.87 4.85
C CYS A 341 30.43 -31.56 4.90
N PRO A 342 30.84 -30.30 5.15
CA PRO A 342 32.26 -29.97 5.30
C PRO A 342 32.93 -30.57 6.54
N VAL A 343 32.15 -31.06 7.52
CA VAL A 343 32.69 -31.62 8.75
C VAL A 343 33.35 -32.97 8.45
N PRO A 344 34.63 -33.16 8.83
CA PRO A 344 35.30 -34.45 8.71
C PRO A 344 34.45 -35.57 9.33
N GLU A 345 34.41 -36.74 8.67
CA GLU A 345 33.65 -37.92 9.09
C GLU A 345 32.11 -37.78 9.02
N CYS A 346 31.57 -36.59 8.76
CA CYS A 346 30.14 -36.40 8.54
C CYS A 346 29.74 -36.71 7.09
N ARG A 347 29.16 -37.90 6.87
CA ARG A 347 28.69 -38.34 5.53
C ARG A 347 27.30 -37.81 5.15
N CYS A 348 26.84 -36.73 5.77
CA CYS A 348 25.52 -36.18 5.52
C CYS A 348 25.50 -35.43 4.17
N ARG A 349 24.57 -35.77 3.28
CA ARG A 349 24.34 -35.06 2.01
C ARG A 349 23.56 -33.77 2.26
N CYS A 350 24.24 -32.75 2.77
CA CYS A 350 23.63 -31.48 3.17
C CYS A 350 23.12 -30.64 1.99
N ALA A 351 23.64 -30.82 0.77
CA ALA A 351 23.20 -30.12 -0.43
C ALA A 351 21.86 -30.65 -1.01
N PHE A 352 21.08 -31.41 -0.23
CA PHE A 352 19.85 -32.01 -0.70
C PHE A 352 18.81 -30.96 -1.12
N LYS A 353 18.44 -30.99 -2.40
CA LYS A 353 17.38 -30.15 -2.97
C LYS A 353 16.07 -30.93 -2.92
N ALA A 354 15.19 -30.58 -1.98
CA ALA A 354 13.93 -31.29 -1.77
C ALA A 354 12.94 -31.18 -2.95
N ASN A 355 13.05 -30.13 -3.77
CA ASN A 355 12.23 -29.95 -4.97
C ASN A 355 13.08 -29.37 -6.13
N PRO A 356 13.50 -30.19 -7.10
CA PRO A 356 14.38 -29.74 -8.19
C PRO A 356 13.77 -28.65 -9.09
N ASP A 357 12.45 -28.48 -9.08
CA ASP A 357 11.75 -27.46 -9.87
C ASP A 357 11.79 -26.06 -9.22
N LEU A 358 12.19 -25.98 -7.94
CA LEU A 358 12.44 -24.70 -7.29
C LEU A 358 13.85 -24.24 -7.62
N ASN A 359 13.96 -23.05 -8.22
CA ASN A 359 15.23 -22.43 -8.54
C ASN A 359 15.90 -21.94 -7.23
N TYR A 360 16.61 -22.84 -6.55
CA TYR A 360 17.38 -22.51 -5.35
C TYR A 360 18.63 -21.71 -5.75
N VAL A 361 18.61 -20.39 -5.51
CA VAL A 361 19.71 -19.45 -5.79
C VAL A 361 20.80 -19.51 -4.71
#